data_AF-A0A377ZQU5-F1
#
_entry.id   AF-A0A377ZQU5-F1
#
_cell.length_a   1.000
_cell.length_b   1.000
_cell.length_c   1.000
_cell.angle_alpha   90.00
_cell.angle_beta   90.00
_cell.angle_gamma   90.00
#
_symmetry.space_group_name_H-M   'P 1'
#
loop_
_entity.id
_entity.type
_entity.pdbx_description
1 polymer ?
#
loop_
_entity_poly.entity_id
_entity_poly.type
_entity_poly.pdbx_seq_one_letter_code
_entity_poly.pdbx_strand_id
1 'polypeptide(L)'
;MLQSRLSAPRQRMLEIVRRLSGVADIAYDPVVARSEFEHSARNAAIAWLMKSFGNFHNDVATVLQNYFHYCSLEMSCVELARTFLFLADRGIAPHLDAPVIAPIQSRQVNALMMTSGMYQNAGEFAWRVGLPAKSGVGGGIVAIVPQEMAIAVWSPELDDAGNSLAGVAMLEN
;
A
#
# COMPACT_ATOMS: atom_id res chain seq x y z
N MET A 1 -8.07 -0.50 16.54
CA MET A 1 -7.80 0.20 15.27
C MET A 1 -6.79 1.33 15.51
N LEU A 2 -5.96 1.71 14.52
CA LEU A 2 -4.96 2.79 14.65
C LEU A 2 -5.57 4.12 15.11
N GLN A 3 -6.81 4.42 14.69
CA GLN A 3 -7.58 5.60 15.08
C GLN A 3 -7.63 5.85 16.60
N SER A 4 -7.78 4.79 17.40
CA SER A 4 -7.85 4.92 18.86
C SER A 4 -6.51 4.76 19.56
N ARG A 5 -5.50 4.21 18.85
CA ARG A 5 -4.20 3.86 19.44
C ARG A 5 -3.17 4.96 19.27
N LEU A 6 -3.39 5.89 18.34
CA LEU A 6 -2.48 6.97 18.01
C LEU A 6 -3.19 8.30 18.19
N SER A 7 -2.55 9.25 18.87
CA SER A 7 -3.04 10.62 19.03
C SER A 7 -3.12 11.37 17.70
N ALA A 8 -2.19 11.09 16.78
CA ALA A 8 -2.15 11.66 15.43
C ALA A 8 -1.85 10.58 14.38
N PRO A 9 -2.84 9.75 13.98
CA PRO A 9 -2.64 8.64 13.04
C PRO A 9 -2.02 9.08 11.71
N ARG A 10 -2.50 10.19 11.14
CA ARG A 10 -2.00 10.79 9.90
C ARG A 10 -0.52 11.18 9.98
N GLN A 11 -0.13 11.87 11.05
CA GLN A 11 1.26 12.26 11.24
C GLN A 11 2.16 11.04 11.44
N ARG A 12 1.69 10.05 12.21
CA ARG A 12 2.45 8.83 12.46
C ARG A 12 2.70 8.03 11.18
N MET A 13 1.74 7.97 10.27
CA MET A 13 1.93 7.31 8.97
C MET A 13 3.00 8.02 8.14
N LEU A 14 2.97 9.36 8.07
CA LEU A 14 4.01 10.14 7.38
C LEU A 14 5.40 9.88 7.97
N GLU A 15 5.54 9.89 9.30
CA GLU A 15 6.81 9.56 9.97
C GLU A 15 7.33 8.18 9.56
N ILE A 16 6.47 7.18 9.51
CA ILE A 16 6.84 5.82 9.13
C ILE A 16 7.28 5.80 7.66
N VAL A 17 6.48 6.33 6.75
CA VAL A 17 6.78 6.31 5.30
C VAL A 17 8.05 7.09 4.99
N ARG A 18 8.21 8.30 5.54
CA ARG A 18 9.42 9.12 5.37
C ARG A 18 10.68 8.44 5.88
N ARG A 19 10.58 7.72 7.02
CA ARG A 19 11.69 6.91 7.54
C ARG A 19 12.02 5.73 6.61
N LEU A 20 11.01 5.07 6.07
CA LEU A 20 11.20 3.92 5.17
C LEU A 20 11.75 4.34 3.80
N SER A 21 11.27 5.43 3.23
CA SER A 21 11.76 5.96 1.95
C SER A 21 13.12 6.66 2.08
N GLY A 22 13.42 7.23 3.26
CA GLY A 22 14.54 8.13 3.46
C GLY A 22 14.30 9.54 2.90
N VAL A 23 13.05 9.91 2.65
CA VAL A 23 12.64 11.19 2.04
C VAL A 23 11.72 11.94 2.98
N ALA A 24 12.08 13.18 3.33
CA ALA A 24 11.46 13.92 4.43
C ALA A 24 10.19 14.70 4.04
N ASP A 25 9.99 14.95 2.75
CA ASP A 25 8.93 15.81 2.20
C ASP A 25 7.75 15.04 1.59
N ILE A 26 7.75 13.70 1.64
CA ILE A 26 6.57 12.88 1.29
C ILE A 26 5.35 13.42 2.04
N ALA A 27 4.27 13.68 1.32
CA ALA A 27 3.06 14.29 1.83
C ALA A 27 1.80 13.59 1.30
N TYR A 28 0.67 13.98 1.85
CA TYR A 28 -0.64 13.63 1.32
C TYR A 28 -1.03 14.65 0.24
N ASP A 29 -1.61 14.18 -0.86
CA ASP A 29 -2.31 15.03 -1.82
C ASP A 29 -3.70 15.40 -1.25
N PRO A 30 -3.92 16.67 -0.86
CA PRO A 30 -5.20 17.09 -0.27
C PRO A 30 -6.34 17.12 -1.31
N VAL A 31 -6.04 17.25 -2.60
CA VAL A 31 -7.01 17.24 -3.69
C VAL A 31 -7.55 15.83 -3.87
N VAL A 32 -6.66 14.84 -3.97
CA VAL A 32 -7.04 13.42 -4.06
C VAL A 32 -7.78 12.99 -2.79
N ALA A 33 -7.26 13.31 -1.60
CA ALA A 33 -7.91 12.94 -0.34
C ALA A 33 -9.34 13.49 -0.22
N ARG A 34 -9.56 14.75 -0.64
CA ARG A 34 -10.88 15.38 -0.66
C ARG A 34 -11.80 14.72 -1.69
N SER A 35 -11.31 14.52 -2.92
CA SER A 35 -12.07 13.88 -3.99
C SER A 35 -12.56 12.48 -3.60
N GLU A 36 -11.68 11.66 -3.04
CA GLU A 36 -12.01 10.32 -2.57
C GLU A 36 -13.02 10.32 -1.41
N PHE A 37 -12.93 11.30 -0.51
CA PHE A 37 -13.89 11.45 0.58
C PHE A 37 -15.29 11.87 0.08
N GLU A 38 -15.37 12.76 -0.90
CA GLU A 38 -16.62 13.18 -1.54
C GLU A 38 -17.31 12.01 -2.28
N HIS A 39 -16.54 11.06 -2.82
CA HIS A 39 -17.04 9.87 -3.54
C HIS A 39 -17.01 8.59 -2.69
N SER A 40 -17.11 8.71 -1.36
CA SER A 40 -16.82 7.63 -0.41
C SER A 40 -17.93 6.58 -0.22
N ALA A 41 -19.04 6.64 -0.96
CA ALA A 41 -20.25 5.85 -0.70
C ALA A 41 -19.99 4.34 -0.53
N ARG A 42 -19.19 3.73 -1.42
CA ARG A 42 -18.84 2.30 -1.34
C ARG A 42 -18.03 1.98 -0.08
N ASN A 43 -17.01 2.78 0.22
CA ASN A 43 -16.16 2.58 1.40
C ASN A 43 -16.94 2.84 2.70
N ALA A 44 -17.86 3.79 2.70
CA ALA A 44 -18.75 4.05 3.83
C ALA A 44 -19.69 2.87 4.10
N ALA A 45 -20.29 2.27 3.07
CA ALA A 45 -21.12 1.08 3.23
C ALA A 45 -20.32 -0.09 3.87
N ILE A 46 -19.10 -0.34 3.39
CA ILE A 46 -18.20 -1.37 3.95
C ILE A 46 -17.84 -1.05 5.40
N ALA A 47 -17.49 0.20 5.71
CA ALA A 47 -17.11 0.62 7.05
C ALA A 47 -18.27 0.49 8.06
N TRP A 48 -19.49 0.86 7.67
CA TRP A 48 -20.69 0.65 8.50
C TRP A 48 -21.00 -0.84 8.70
N LEU A 49 -20.86 -1.66 7.65
CA LEU A 49 -21.01 -3.11 7.76
C LEU A 49 -20.01 -3.70 8.77
N MET A 50 -18.72 -3.38 8.62
CA MET A 50 -17.67 -3.79 9.57
C MET A 50 -17.96 -3.33 11.00
N LYS A 51 -18.47 -2.10 11.18
CA LYS A 51 -18.86 -1.56 12.49
C LYS A 51 -20.03 -2.33 13.10
N SER A 52 -21.02 -2.72 12.30
CA SER A 52 -22.17 -3.52 12.77
C SER A 52 -21.77 -4.90 13.30
N PHE A 53 -20.70 -5.49 12.77
CA PHE A 53 -20.11 -6.73 13.27
C PHE A 53 -19.15 -6.54 14.46
N GLY A 54 -18.94 -5.30 14.93
CA GLY A 54 -18.05 -4.99 16.05
C GLY A 54 -16.56 -4.99 15.70
N ASN A 55 -16.18 -4.96 14.42
CA ASN A 55 -14.76 -4.95 14.02
C ASN A 55 -14.03 -3.68 14.48
N PHE A 56 -14.76 -2.58 14.66
CA PHE A 56 -14.30 -1.36 15.31
C PHE A 56 -15.47 -0.52 15.83
N HIS A 57 -15.19 0.39 16.78
CA HIS A 57 -16.21 1.23 17.42
C HIS A 57 -16.07 2.73 17.12
N ASN A 58 -14.97 3.16 16.50
CA ASN A 58 -14.73 4.54 16.07
C ASN A 58 -15.85 5.09 15.16
N ASP A 59 -15.98 6.41 15.12
CA ASP A 59 -16.82 7.09 14.14
C ASP A 59 -16.37 6.76 12.69
N VAL A 60 -17.33 6.43 11.82
CA VAL A 60 -17.05 5.96 10.46
C VAL A 60 -16.45 7.09 9.60
N ALA A 61 -16.98 8.31 9.69
CA ALA A 61 -16.47 9.43 8.91
C ALA A 61 -15.00 9.73 9.26
N THR A 62 -14.66 9.71 10.55
CA THR A 62 -13.29 9.90 11.04
C THR A 62 -12.33 8.82 10.53
N VAL A 63 -12.76 7.56 10.51
CA VAL A 63 -11.96 6.43 9.99
C VAL A 63 -11.72 6.60 8.49
N LEU A 64 -12.76 6.94 7.74
CA LEU A 64 -12.67 7.17 6.30
C LEU A 64 -11.76 8.36 5.97
N GLN A 65 -11.85 9.46 6.70
CA GLN A 65 -10.94 10.61 6.52
C GLN A 65 -9.48 10.18 6.61
N ASN A 66 -9.12 9.39 7.63
CA ASN A 66 -7.75 8.91 7.78
C ASN A 66 -7.37 7.89 6.70
N TYR A 67 -8.28 7.01 6.31
CA TYR A 67 -8.08 6.06 5.23
C TYR A 67 -7.77 6.78 3.90
N PHE A 68 -8.56 7.79 3.52
CA PHE A 68 -8.34 8.51 2.27
C PHE A 68 -7.07 9.35 2.27
N HIS A 69 -6.64 9.87 3.43
CA HIS A 69 -5.32 10.47 3.52
C HIS A 69 -4.23 9.42 3.22
N TYR A 70 -4.29 8.22 3.81
CA TYR A 70 -3.31 7.18 3.50
C TYR A 70 -3.30 6.79 2.03
N CYS A 71 -4.46 6.76 1.36
CA CYS A 71 -4.56 6.52 -0.08
C CYS A 71 -4.03 7.67 -0.94
N SER A 72 -3.93 8.87 -0.40
CA SER A 72 -3.42 10.06 -1.09
C SER A 72 -1.92 10.31 -0.89
N LEU A 73 -1.17 9.37 -0.30
CA LEU A 73 0.29 9.50 -0.22
C LEU A 73 0.89 9.51 -1.62
N GLU A 74 1.63 10.56 -1.93
CA GLU A 74 2.31 10.72 -3.22
C GLU A 74 3.80 10.38 -3.10
N MET A 75 4.29 9.57 -4.03
CA MET A 75 5.67 9.13 -4.12
C MET A 75 6.03 8.85 -5.58
N SER A 76 7.28 9.11 -5.94
CA SER A 76 7.92 8.59 -7.15
C SER A 76 8.14 7.06 -7.08
N CYS A 77 8.41 6.42 -8.21
CA CYS A 77 8.75 4.99 -8.23
C CYS A 77 9.98 4.67 -7.35
N VAL A 78 10.99 5.55 -7.32
CA VAL A 78 12.19 5.35 -6.51
C VAL A 78 11.85 5.36 -5.02
N GLU A 79 11.03 6.32 -4.58
CA GLU A 79 10.57 6.41 -3.19
C GLU A 79 9.70 5.22 -2.79
N LEU A 80 8.80 4.78 -3.68
CA LEU A 80 7.96 3.61 -3.46
C LEU A 80 8.80 2.33 -3.32
N ALA A 81 9.75 2.10 -4.23
CA ALA A 81 10.65 0.95 -4.18
C ALA A 81 11.46 0.94 -2.86
N ARG A 82 12.05 2.08 -2.47
CA ARG A 82 12.80 2.21 -1.20
C ARG A 82 11.92 1.93 0.01
N THR A 83 10.69 2.44 0.00
CA THR A 83 9.73 2.28 1.11
C THR A 83 9.41 0.80 1.40
N PHE A 84 9.36 -0.04 0.37
CA PHE A 84 9.00 -1.45 0.48
C PHE A 84 10.21 -2.40 0.51
N LEU A 85 11.43 -1.89 0.35
CA LEU A 85 12.66 -2.69 0.25
C LEU A 85 12.87 -3.63 1.44
N PHE A 86 12.40 -3.25 2.64
CA PHE A 86 12.51 -4.09 3.83
C PHE A 86 11.80 -5.45 3.72
N LEU A 87 10.84 -5.59 2.79
CA LEU A 87 10.17 -6.86 2.54
C LEU A 87 11.02 -7.85 1.74
N ALA A 88 12.05 -7.38 1.03
CA ALA A 88 13.01 -8.24 0.34
C ALA A 88 13.95 -8.94 1.34
N ASP A 89 14.35 -8.27 2.42
CA ASP A 89 15.25 -8.84 3.45
C ASP A 89 14.56 -9.01 4.82
N ARG A 90 13.56 -9.90 4.87
CA ARG A 90 12.99 -10.43 6.12
C ARG A 90 12.55 -9.36 7.14
N GLY A 91 12.13 -8.19 6.67
CA GLY A 91 11.68 -7.10 7.53
C GLY A 91 12.71 -6.00 7.77
N ILE A 92 13.90 -6.05 7.16
CA ILE A 92 15.03 -5.14 7.42
C ILE A 92 15.24 -4.23 6.20
N ALA A 93 15.18 -2.91 6.41
CA ALA A 93 15.60 -1.95 5.40
C ALA A 93 17.12 -1.73 5.50
N PRO A 94 17.89 -1.76 4.40
CA PRO A 94 19.36 -1.63 4.45
C PRO A 94 19.87 -0.35 5.09
N HIS A 95 19.11 0.74 5.02
CA HIS A 95 19.48 2.06 5.56
C HIS A 95 18.95 2.33 6.98
N LEU A 96 18.34 1.35 7.64
CA LEU A 96 17.81 1.50 9.00
C LEU A 96 18.53 0.58 9.97
N ASP A 97 18.86 1.11 11.15
CA ASP A 97 19.60 0.37 12.19
C ASP A 97 18.76 -0.71 12.90
N ALA A 98 17.44 -0.66 12.75
CA ALA A 98 16.51 -1.55 13.40
C ALA A 98 15.54 -2.18 12.40
N PRO A 99 15.16 -3.46 12.57
CA PRO A 99 14.14 -4.11 11.76
C PRO A 99 12.83 -3.31 11.75
N VAL A 100 12.19 -3.23 10.59
CA VAL A 100 10.88 -2.58 10.40
C VAL A 100 9.78 -3.47 10.98
N ILE A 101 9.85 -4.77 10.71
CA ILE A 101 8.94 -5.80 11.21
C ILE A 101 9.71 -7.11 11.45
N ALA A 102 9.10 -8.05 12.18
CA ALA A 102 9.71 -9.35 12.40
C ALA A 102 9.75 -10.20 11.11
N PRO A 103 10.71 -11.13 10.96
CA PRO A 103 10.82 -11.99 9.78
C PRO A 103 9.54 -12.77 9.43
N ILE A 104 8.80 -13.23 10.45
CA ILE A 104 7.52 -13.93 10.23
C ILE A 104 6.45 -12.99 9.67
N GLN A 105 6.43 -11.72 10.09
CA GLN A 105 5.49 -10.73 9.58
C GLN A 105 5.84 -10.35 8.14
N SER A 106 7.12 -10.21 7.81
CA SER A 106 7.57 -9.97 6.42
C SER A 106 7.11 -11.10 5.50
N ARG A 107 7.26 -12.36 5.93
CA ARG A 107 6.74 -13.52 5.19
C ARG A 107 5.22 -13.47 5.01
N GLN A 108 4.47 -13.10 6.05
CA GLN A 108 3.01 -12.97 5.99
C GLN A 108 2.57 -11.86 5.03
N VAL A 109 3.24 -10.70 5.05
CA VAL A 109 2.96 -9.60 4.12
C VAL A 109 3.24 -10.03 2.67
N ASN A 110 4.39 -10.65 2.41
CA ASN A 110 4.72 -11.15 1.07
C ASN A 110 3.71 -12.22 0.59
N ALA A 111 3.25 -13.10 1.47
CA ALA A 111 2.21 -14.07 1.12
C ALA A 111 0.87 -13.40 0.75
N LEU A 112 0.46 -12.37 1.49
CA LEU A 112 -0.76 -11.61 1.17
C LEU A 112 -0.62 -10.83 -0.15
N MET A 113 0.54 -10.20 -0.38
CA MET A 113 0.86 -9.54 -1.65
C MET A 113 0.78 -10.53 -2.82
N MET A 114 1.36 -11.72 -2.68
CA MET A 114 1.29 -12.77 -3.72
C MET A 114 -0.15 -13.19 -4.04
N THR A 115 -0.99 -13.37 -3.01
CA THR A 115 -2.30 -14.03 -3.16
C THR A 115 -3.47 -13.06 -3.39
N SER A 116 -3.30 -11.78 -3.05
CA SER A 116 -4.40 -10.79 -3.10
C SER A 116 -3.96 -9.40 -3.59
N GLY A 117 -2.71 -9.27 -4.03
CA GLY A 117 -2.11 -7.98 -4.29
C GLY A 117 -2.54 -7.28 -5.58
N MET A 118 -2.99 -8.05 -6.57
CA MET A 118 -3.23 -7.59 -7.95
C MET A 118 -4.73 -7.63 -8.34
N TYR A 119 -5.59 -7.15 -7.43
CA TYR A 119 -7.05 -7.17 -7.59
C TYR A 119 -7.58 -8.57 -8.01
N GLN A 120 -8.40 -8.63 -9.05
CA GLN A 120 -8.99 -9.87 -9.55
C GLN A 120 -7.95 -10.77 -10.26
N ASN A 121 -6.79 -10.23 -10.64
CA ASN A 121 -5.75 -10.92 -11.40
C ASN A 121 -4.62 -11.46 -10.52
N ALA A 122 -4.77 -11.52 -9.18
CA ALA A 122 -3.71 -12.00 -8.29
C ALA A 122 -3.23 -13.43 -8.63
N GLY A 123 -4.15 -14.33 -8.98
CA GLY A 123 -3.79 -15.70 -9.38
C GLY A 123 -3.04 -15.76 -10.72
N GLU A 124 -3.47 -14.99 -11.71
CA GLU A 124 -2.81 -14.93 -13.02
C GLU A 124 -1.42 -14.28 -12.92
N PHE A 125 -1.29 -13.19 -12.17
CA PHE A 125 -0.01 -12.54 -11.92
C PHE A 125 0.96 -13.46 -11.18
N ALA A 126 0.49 -14.21 -10.17
CA ALA A 126 1.32 -15.20 -9.49
C ALA A 126 1.80 -16.32 -10.44
N TRP A 127 1.02 -16.66 -11.47
CA TRP A 127 1.41 -17.66 -12.46
C TRP A 127 2.39 -17.11 -13.51
N ARG A 128 2.15 -15.89 -14.02
CA ARG A 128 2.96 -15.26 -15.09
C ARG A 128 4.26 -14.64 -14.58
N VAL A 129 4.19 -13.93 -13.45
CA VAL A 129 5.33 -13.18 -12.86
C VAL A 129 5.94 -13.92 -11.67
N GLY A 130 5.10 -14.46 -10.78
CA GLY A 130 5.59 -15.23 -9.62
C GLY A 130 6.25 -14.41 -8.52
N LEU A 131 5.97 -13.10 -8.44
CA LEU A 131 6.48 -12.20 -7.40
C LEU A 131 5.36 -11.69 -6.48
N PRO A 132 5.59 -11.54 -5.16
CA PRO A 132 4.73 -10.77 -4.29
C PRO A 132 4.59 -9.34 -4.80
N ALA A 133 3.37 -8.90 -5.13
CA ALA A 133 3.14 -7.56 -5.64
C ALA A 133 1.93 -6.88 -5.00
N LYS A 134 1.82 -5.56 -5.14
CA LYS A 134 0.61 -4.80 -4.82
C LYS A 134 0.42 -3.71 -5.87
N SER A 135 -0.75 -3.72 -6.51
CA SER A 135 -1.16 -2.66 -7.43
C SER A 135 -2.03 -1.58 -6.75
N GLY A 136 -2.17 -0.43 -7.40
CA GLY A 136 -3.17 0.57 -7.04
C GLY A 136 -3.79 1.20 -8.28
N VAL A 137 -5.03 1.65 -8.16
CA VAL A 137 -5.77 2.33 -9.25
C VAL A 137 -5.12 3.65 -9.72
N GLY A 138 -4.14 4.17 -8.98
CA GLY A 138 -3.28 5.25 -9.46
C GLY A 138 -2.26 4.83 -10.53
N GLY A 139 -2.24 3.55 -10.94
CA GLY A 139 -1.32 3.00 -11.95
C GLY A 139 0.01 2.50 -11.39
N GLY A 140 0.21 2.57 -10.08
CA GLY A 140 1.43 2.08 -9.41
C GLY A 140 1.37 0.59 -9.11
N ILE A 141 2.50 -0.10 -9.28
CA ILE A 141 2.70 -1.47 -8.81
C ILE A 141 4.04 -1.54 -8.08
N VAL A 142 4.04 -2.13 -6.88
CA VAL A 142 5.26 -2.54 -6.18
C VAL A 142 5.37 -4.06 -6.18
N ALA A 143 6.52 -4.60 -6.54
CA ALA A 143 6.81 -6.03 -6.53
C ALA A 143 8.09 -6.30 -5.73
N ILE A 144 8.12 -7.40 -4.99
CA ILE A 144 9.23 -7.78 -4.12
C ILE A 144 9.94 -8.97 -4.73
N VAL A 145 11.23 -8.85 -4.99
CA VAL A 145 12.12 -9.98 -5.33
C VAL A 145 12.81 -10.39 -4.03
N PRO A 146 12.41 -11.50 -3.38
CA PRO A 146 12.95 -11.88 -2.08
C PRO A 146 14.47 -12.00 -2.14
N GLN A 147 15.14 -11.48 -1.10
CA GLN A 147 16.60 -11.45 -0.93
C GLN A 147 17.38 -10.57 -1.92
N GLU A 148 16.71 -9.91 -2.87
CA GLU A 148 17.39 -9.13 -3.92
C GLU A 148 16.96 -7.66 -3.89
N MET A 149 15.68 -7.36 -4.19
CA MET A 149 15.24 -5.98 -4.41
C MET A 149 13.72 -5.78 -4.29
N ALA A 150 13.30 -4.51 -4.29
CA ALA A 150 11.92 -4.11 -4.53
C ALA A 150 11.86 -3.31 -5.84
N ILE A 151 10.89 -3.64 -6.69
CA ILE A 151 10.63 -2.99 -7.97
C ILE A 151 9.38 -2.14 -7.82
N ALA A 152 9.40 -0.92 -8.36
CA ALA A 152 8.21 -0.09 -8.48
C ALA A 152 8.06 0.38 -9.91
N VAL A 153 6.87 0.22 -10.47
CA VAL A 153 6.49 0.70 -11.79
C VAL A 153 5.27 1.59 -11.67
N TRP A 154 5.12 2.53 -12.60
CA TRP A 154 3.96 3.38 -12.68
C TRP A 154 3.60 3.68 -14.13
N SER A 155 2.36 3.39 -14.49
CA SER A 155 1.74 3.86 -15.72
C SER A 155 0.23 3.98 -15.47
N PRO A 156 -0.39 5.15 -15.75
CA PRO A 156 -1.76 5.44 -15.34
C PRO A 156 -2.84 4.64 -16.08
N GLU A 157 -2.54 4.12 -17.28
CA GLU A 157 -3.50 3.32 -18.03
C GLU A 157 -3.69 1.94 -17.37
N LEU A 158 -4.95 1.61 -17.07
CA LEU A 158 -5.33 0.38 -16.38
C LEU A 158 -6.01 -0.61 -17.34
N ASP A 159 -5.82 -1.90 -17.07
CA ASP A 159 -6.63 -2.98 -17.63
C ASP A 159 -8.04 -3.04 -17.01
N ASP A 160 -8.89 -3.92 -17.54
CA ASP A 160 -10.26 -4.12 -17.04
C ASP A 160 -10.32 -4.60 -15.58
N ALA A 161 -9.23 -5.17 -15.05
CA ALA A 161 -9.12 -5.62 -13.67
C ALA A 161 -8.60 -4.52 -12.71
N GLY A 162 -8.24 -3.35 -13.23
CA GLY A 162 -7.76 -2.19 -12.46
C GLY A 162 -6.26 -2.19 -12.17
N ASN A 163 -5.46 -2.98 -12.90
CA ASN A 163 -4.00 -3.00 -12.79
C ASN A 163 -3.35 -2.21 -13.94
N SER A 164 -2.17 -1.65 -13.71
CA SER A 164 -1.43 -0.91 -14.76
C SER A 164 -1.05 -1.82 -15.92
N LEU A 165 -1.53 -1.52 -17.13
CA LEU A 165 -1.31 -2.36 -18.32
C LEU A 165 0.18 -2.48 -18.65
N ALA A 166 0.85 -1.34 -18.82
CA ALA A 166 2.28 -1.29 -19.11
C ALA A 166 3.13 -1.77 -17.91
N GLY A 167 2.67 -1.51 -16.68
CA GLY A 167 3.38 -1.93 -15.48
C GLY A 167 3.41 -3.46 -15.31
N VAL A 168 2.28 -4.13 -15.56
CA VAL A 168 2.22 -5.60 -15.55
C VAL A 168 3.09 -6.18 -16.66
N ALA A 169 3.00 -5.65 -17.89
CA ALA A 169 3.79 -6.13 -19.01
C ALA A 169 5.31 -6.01 -18.78
N MET A 170 5.76 -4.96 -18.07
CA MET A 170 7.17 -4.80 -17.70
C MET A 170 7.63 -5.82 -16.67
N LEU A 171 6.76 -6.20 -15.71
CA LEU A 171 7.11 -7.15 -14.65
C LEU A 171 7.11 -8.61 -15.11
N GLU A 172 6.50 -8.92 -16.26
CA GLU A 172 6.44 -10.26 -16.83
C GLU A 172 7.65 -10.63 -17.70
N ASN A 173 8.40 -9.65 -18.20
CA ASN A 173 9.50 -9.83 -19.16
C ASN A 173 10.87 -9.47 -18.56
#